data_AF-A0A816T0W4-F1
#
_entry.id   AF-A0A816T0W4-F1
#
_cell.length_a   1.000
_cell.length_b   1.000
_cell.length_c   1.000
_cell.angle_alpha   90.00
_cell.angle_beta   90.00
_cell.angle_gamma   90.00
#
_symmetry.space_group_name_H-M   'P 1'
#
loop_
_entity.id
_entity.type
_entity.pdbx_description
1 polymer ?
#
loop_
_entity_poly.entity_id
_entity_poly.type
_entity_poly.pdbx_seq_one_letter_code
_entity_poly.pdbx_strand_id
1 'polypeptide(L)'
;MLIDEQKKVAFYHCGTKFNIYLLYPKQSKNSLANCSTHIDVFDKITIKYWANSQQLESCPLSCTKYGRCIRYVNKQFSYFCPCDQGHSGIQCELQENCSRSSDSFCRALSICICLLHKHGPTCYLKFSICQLLSTPCENDGICVPIDDRIVRNKFTCLCKGTFYGRRCENSKSEIDVNVDGETFEQTTAIFIHFITAFENVQHQRITTPEKMKYDESTIEPFVTHSFHIVIGELLNKSYYLLVSRDASIESEYIQTEFLPNHRCIFVRELLIKTFRSYPRLRRIKYYPLLCRQSQQLKCFYDENYMCICDLDRFSNCFTFNHFSTYDCHDHNDCENGGQCFQGNATCPSVIV
;
A
#
# COMPACT_ATOMS: atom_id res chain seq x y z
N MET A 1 22.14 -5.96 0.74
CA MET A 1 21.57 -5.39 1.98
C MET A 1 20.17 -4.92 1.62
N LEU A 2 19.18 -5.77 1.88
CA LEU A 2 17.79 -5.60 1.43
C LEU A 2 17.07 -4.72 2.45
N ILE A 3 16.66 -3.52 2.05
CA ILE A 3 15.77 -2.69 2.86
C ILE A 3 14.35 -3.10 2.48
N ASP A 4 13.77 -3.92 3.35
CA ASP A 4 12.42 -4.46 3.29
C ASP A 4 11.48 -3.45 3.98
N GLU A 5 10.74 -2.66 3.21
CA GLU A 5 9.58 -1.93 3.74
C GLU A 5 8.45 -2.00 2.71
N GLN A 6 7.61 -3.03 2.81
CA GLN A 6 6.28 -2.99 2.18
C GLN A 6 5.44 -1.91 2.87
N LYS A 7 5.36 -0.72 2.28
CA LYS A 7 4.42 0.32 2.72
C LYS A 7 3.06 0.08 2.06
N LYS A 8 2.17 -0.61 2.77
CA LYS A 8 0.76 -0.75 2.40
C LYS A 8 0.04 0.58 2.70
N VAL A 9 -0.30 1.36 1.68
CA VAL A 9 -1.18 2.54 1.84
C VAL A 9 -2.62 2.03 1.95
N ALA A 10 -3.31 2.38 3.04
CA ALA A 10 -4.67 1.93 3.26
C ALA A 10 -5.65 2.56 2.24
N PHE A 11 -6.67 1.81 1.82
CA PHE A 11 -7.62 2.20 0.77
C PHE A 11 -8.30 3.55 0.98
N TYR A 12 -8.64 3.91 2.22
CA TYR A 12 -9.25 5.22 2.53
C TYR A 12 -8.27 6.39 2.31
N HIS A 13 -6.97 6.13 2.30
CA HIS A 13 -5.94 7.09 1.93
C HIS A 13 -5.63 7.11 0.42
N CYS A 14 -6.15 6.16 -0.40
CA CYS A 14 -5.98 6.22 -1.86
C CYS A 14 -6.50 7.54 -2.45
N GLY A 15 -7.58 8.12 -1.89
CA GLY A 15 -8.11 9.40 -2.35
C GLY A 15 -7.45 10.65 -1.74
N THR A 16 -6.53 10.49 -0.78
CA THR A 16 -5.95 11.63 -0.06
C THR A 16 -4.75 12.18 -0.84
N LYS A 17 -5.03 13.10 -1.75
CA LYS A 17 -3.97 13.88 -2.41
C LYS A 17 -3.35 14.85 -1.42
N PHE A 18 -2.05 14.70 -1.15
CA PHE A 18 -1.26 15.76 -0.52
C PHE A 18 -0.73 16.67 -1.63
N ASN A 19 -1.57 17.60 -2.08
CA ASN A 19 -1.10 18.64 -3.00
C ASN A 19 -0.25 19.64 -2.20
N ILE A 20 1.07 19.41 -2.19
CA ILE A 20 2.04 20.31 -1.58
C ILE A 20 2.44 21.33 -2.65
N TYR A 21 1.72 22.44 -2.71
CA TYR A 21 2.10 23.56 -3.57
C TYR A 21 3.33 24.25 -2.96
N LEU A 22 4.50 24.06 -3.60
CA LEU A 22 5.71 24.81 -3.28
C LEU A 22 5.61 26.20 -3.91
N LEU A 23 4.98 27.12 -3.20
CA LEU A 23 4.89 28.53 -3.60
C LEU A 23 6.12 29.28 -3.06
N TYR A 24 6.91 29.88 -3.95
CA TYR A 24 7.99 30.77 -3.54
C TYR A 24 7.39 32.04 -2.90
N PRO A 25 7.78 32.42 -1.67
CA PRO A 25 7.32 33.67 -1.05
C PRO A 25 7.77 34.91 -1.82
N LYS A 26 8.88 34.79 -2.57
CA LYS A 26 9.43 35.82 -3.47
C LYS A 26 10.00 35.12 -4.70
N GLN A 27 9.50 35.44 -5.90
CA GLN A 27 10.18 35.07 -7.14
C GLN A 27 11.57 35.70 -7.17
N SER A 28 12.58 34.93 -7.57
CA SER A 28 13.89 35.49 -7.92
C SER A 28 13.67 36.51 -9.05
N LYS A 29 14.00 37.78 -8.81
CA LYS A 29 13.99 38.83 -9.84
C LYS A 29 15.07 38.63 -10.92
N ASN A 30 15.91 37.60 -10.80
CA ASN A 30 17.06 37.38 -11.65
C ASN A 30 16.84 36.17 -12.56
N SER A 31 16.48 36.45 -13.83
CA SER A 31 16.19 35.45 -14.87
C SER A 31 17.38 34.62 -15.31
N LEU A 32 18.59 34.94 -14.82
CA LEU A 32 19.85 34.25 -15.13
C LEU A 32 20.30 33.27 -14.04
N ALA A 33 19.61 33.24 -12.89
CA ALA A 33 19.99 32.36 -11.78
C ALA A 33 19.33 30.98 -11.92
N ASN A 34 20.14 29.93 -12.07
CA ASN A 34 19.66 28.55 -11.96
C ASN A 34 19.28 28.27 -10.49
N CYS A 35 17.98 28.22 -10.19
CA CYS A 35 17.49 27.85 -8.88
C CYS A 35 17.34 26.33 -8.79
N SER A 36 17.86 25.73 -7.71
CA SER A 36 17.57 24.35 -7.34
C SER A 36 16.69 24.31 -6.10
N THR A 37 15.68 23.45 -6.09
CA THR A 37 14.82 23.22 -4.94
C THR A 37 15.30 21.98 -4.20
N HIS A 38 15.55 22.14 -2.89
CA HIS A 38 15.81 21.05 -1.98
C HIS A 38 14.56 20.83 -1.12
N ILE A 39 14.12 19.57 -1.02
CA ILE A 39 12.93 19.19 -0.25
C ILE A 39 13.40 18.35 0.92
N ASP A 40 12.99 18.76 2.11
CA ASP A 40 13.33 18.10 3.34
C ASP A 40 12.13 17.45 3.96
N VAL A 41 12.27 16.16 4.25
CA VAL A 41 11.19 15.35 4.80
C VAL A 41 11.58 14.94 6.21
N PHE A 42 10.70 15.22 7.16
CA PHE A 42 10.86 14.88 8.56
C PHE A 42 9.64 14.12 9.05
N ASP A 43 9.86 13.14 9.91
CA ASP A 43 8.80 12.46 10.63
C ASP A 43 8.11 13.45 11.59
N LYS A 44 6.79 13.60 11.48
CA LYS A 44 6.06 14.63 12.24
C LYS A 44 5.96 14.33 13.75
N ILE A 45 6.18 13.08 14.15
CA ILE A 45 6.05 12.63 15.55
C ILE A 45 7.41 12.69 16.26
N THR A 46 8.48 12.32 15.57
CA THR A 46 9.83 12.20 16.14
C THR A 46 10.78 13.31 15.68
N ILE A 47 10.40 14.06 14.65
CA ILE A 47 11.23 15.04 13.92
C ILE A 47 12.54 14.44 13.40
N LYS A 48 12.57 13.12 13.19
CA LYS A 48 13.70 12.47 12.53
C LYS A 48 13.69 12.80 11.04
N TYR A 49 14.85 13.16 10.51
CA TYR A 49 15.03 13.39 9.07
C TYR A 49 14.88 12.06 8.30
N TRP A 50 14.06 12.05 7.26
CA TRP A 50 13.58 10.83 6.61
C TRP A 50 14.07 10.62 5.17
N ALA A 51 14.73 11.60 4.54
CA ALA A 51 15.17 11.41 3.16
C ALA A 51 16.18 10.24 3.07
N ASN A 52 15.88 9.28 2.18
CA ASN A 52 16.60 8.03 1.95
C ASN A 52 18.12 8.25 1.96
N SER A 53 18.79 7.76 3.00
CA SER A 53 20.24 7.89 3.14
C SER A 53 20.92 6.61 2.65
N GLN A 54 21.49 6.63 1.44
CA GLN A 54 22.63 5.77 1.18
C GLN A 54 23.84 6.44 1.82
N GLN A 55 24.42 5.79 2.84
CA GLN A 55 25.68 6.20 3.42
C GLN A 55 26.77 5.91 2.38
N LEU A 56 27.36 6.95 1.78
CA LEU A 56 28.46 6.76 0.83
C LEU A 56 29.78 6.60 1.59
N GLU A 57 30.58 5.60 1.19
CA GLU A 57 31.95 5.40 1.66
C GLU A 57 32.91 6.52 1.20
N SER A 58 32.58 7.20 0.09
CA SER A 58 33.32 8.33 -0.46
C SER A 58 32.37 9.50 -0.69
N CYS A 59 32.50 10.54 0.12
CA CYS A 59 31.81 11.81 -0.10
C CYS A 59 32.82 12.94 -0.41
N PRO A 60 32.64 13.67 -1.53
CA PRO A 60 33.49 14.81 -1.87
C PRO A 60 33.12 16.12 -1.15
N LEU A 61 31.99 16.17 -0.44
CA LEU A 61 31.56 17.31 0.37
C LEU A 61 31.92 17.09 1.84
N SER A 62 32.83 17.92 2.37
CA SER A 62 33.21 17.88 3.78
C SER A 62 32.15 18.56 4.66
N CYS A 63 31.26 17.78 5.26
CA CYS A 63 30.40 18.26 6.35
C CYS A 63 31.22 18.37 7.64
N THR A 64 30.93 19.37 8.48
CA THR A 64 31.47 19.42 9.83
C THR A 64 30.93 18.27 10.69
N LYS A 65 31.42 18.13 11.92
CA LYS A 65 30.93 17.10 12.87
C LYS A 65 29.43 17.20 13.21
N TYR A 66 28.76 18.28 12.80
CA TYR A 66 27.33 18.54 13.03
C TYR A 66 26.48 18.24 11.79
N GLY A 67 26.97 17.40 10.90
CA GLY A 67 26.24 16.98 9.72
C GLY A 67 26.87 15.75 9.09
N ARG A 68 26.11 15.10 8.23
CA ARG A 68 26.58 13.95 7.44
C ARG A 68 26.40 14.23 5.97
N CYS A 69 27.32 13.77 5.14
CA CYS A 69 27.16 13.96 3.71
C CYS A 69 26.15 12.99 3.12
N ILE A 70 25.21 13.52 2.32
CA ILE A 70 24.23 12.73 1.58
C ILE A 70 24.26 13.14 0.11
N ARG A 71 24.13 12.16 -0.79
CA ARG A 71 23.99 12.38 -2.23
C ARG A 71 22.53 12.69 -2.60
N TYR A 72 22.30 13.62 -3.51
CA TYR A 72 20.97 13.81 -4.10
C TYR A 72 20.55 12.59 -4.90
N VAL A 73 19.31 12.11 -4.69
CA VAL A 73 18.76 10.95 -5.41
C VAL A 73 18.66 11.23 -6.92
N ASN A 74 18.23 12.44 -7.28
CA ASN A 74 17.97 12.83 -8.66
C ASN A 74 19.16 13.46 -9.41
N LYS A 75 20.34 13.57 -8.78
CA LYS A 75 21.52 14.18 -9.41
C LYS A 75 22.78 13.37 -9.13
N GLN A 76 23.37 12.86 -10.21
CA GLN A 76 24.67 12.19 -10.14
C GLN A 76 25.73 13.19 -9.66
N PHE A 77 26.52 12.79 -8.66
CA PHE A 77 27.63 13.56 -8.10
C PHE A 77 27.27 14.91 -7.43
N SER A 78 25.99 15.14 -7.07
CA SER A 78 25.60 16.27 -6.22
C SER A 78 25.40 15.80 -4.77
N TYR A 79 25.87 16.58 -3.81
CA TYR A 79 25.85 16.23 -2.39
C TYR A 79 25.37 17.41 -1.52
N PHE A 80 24.89 17.12 -0.32
CA PHE A 80 24.51 18.12 0.68
C PHE A 80 24.74 17.58 2.11
N CYS A 81 24.80 18.49 3.07
CA CYS A 81 24.92 18.18 4.49
C CYS A 81 23.60 18.47 5.20
N PRO A 82 22.75 17.48 5.51
CA PRO A 82 21.76 17.61 6.57
C PRO A 82 22.47 17.91 7.89
N CYS A 83 22.15 19.08 8.45
CA CYS A 83 22.74 19.55 9.69
C CYS A 83 21.95 19.07 10.91
N ASP A 84 22.69 18.83 11.99
CA ASP A 84 22.16 18.57 13.30
C ASP A 84 21.48 19.83 13.88
N GLN A 85 20.70 19.62 14.95
CA GLN A 85 19.92 20.69 15.56
C GLN A 85 20.80 21.88 15.99
N GLY A 86 20.40 23.08 15.58
CA GLY A 86 21.10 24.32 15.93
C GLY A 86 22.28 24.63 15.01
N HIS A 87 22.48 23.86 13.94
CA HIS A 87 23.49 24.14 12.92
C HIS A 87 22.86 24.38 11.55
N SER A 88 23.49 25.26 10.76
CA SER A 88 23.11 25.59 9.38
C SER A 88 24.35 25.84 8.52
N GLY A 89 24.14 26.16 7.25
CA GLY A 89 25.21 26.34 6.27
C GLY A 89 25.36 25.15 5.33
N ILE A 90 26.22 25.29 4.33
CA ILE A 90 26.40 24.25 3.28
C ILE A 90 27.12 23.03 3.88
N GLN A 91 27.94 23.25 4.90
CA GLN A 91 28.76 22.26 5.60
C GLN A 91 28.37 22.13 7.08
N CYS A 92 27.25 22.73 7.51
CA CYS A 92 26.81 22.78 8.92
C CYS A 92 27.76 23.56 9.84
N GLU A 93 28.43 24.56 9.27
CA GLU A 93 29.46 25.38 9.90
C GLU A 93 28.91 26.52 10.77
N LEU A 94 27.67 26.95 10.52
CA LEU A 94 27.05 28.06 11.22
C LEU A 94 26.28 27.53 12.44
N GLN A 95 26.51 28.13 13.60
CA GLN A 95 25.70 27.88 14.79
C GLN A 95 24.55 28.88 14.83
N GLU A 96 23.32 28.38 14.96
CA GLU A 96 22.11 29.17 14.90
C GLU A 96 21.48 29.34 16.28
N ASN A 97 21.19 30.59 16.65
CA ASN A 97 20.45 30.88 17.87
C ASN A 97 18.96 31.02 17.58
N CYS A 98 18.21 29.98 17.95
CA CYS A 98 16.85 29.75 17.53
C CYS A 98 15.89 29.99 18.72
N SER A 99 15.20 31.13 18.79
CA SER A 99 14.13 31.35 19.81
C SER A 99 12.89 30.51 19.51
N ARG A 100 12.86 29.27 19.99
CA ARG A 100 11.85 28.25 19.66
C ARG A 100 11.51 27.36 20.85
N SER A 101 10.41 26.61 20.75
CA SER A 101 10.11 25.53 21.68
C SER A 101 11.26 24.51 21.74
N SER A 102 11.61 24.04 22.94
CA SER A 102 12.79 23.19 23.20
C SER A 102 12.78 21.84 22.47
N ASP A 103 11.60 21.39 22.07
CA ASP A 103 11.33 20.14 21.37
C ASP A 103 11.04 20.33 19.88
N SER A 104 11.35 21.51 19.32
CA SER A 104 11.24 21.78 17.88
C SER A 104 12.60 21.70 17.20
N PHE A 105 12.60 21.38 15.90
CA PHE A 105 13.83 21.34 15.12
C PHE A 105 14.06 22.65 14.37
N CYS A 106 15.25 23.21 14.54
CA CYS A 106 15.73 24.42 13.90
C CYS A 106 16.61 24.05 12.70
N ARG A 107 16.24 24.51 11.50
CA ARG A 107 17.07 24.30 10.29
C ARG A 107 17.76 25.56 9.77
N ALA A 108 17.17 26.73 10.02
CA ALA A 108 17.70 28.04 9.63
C ALA A 108 17.08 29.12 10.51
N LEU A 109 17.61 30.34 10.54
CA LEU A 109 17.14 31.46 11.38
C LEU A 109 15.61 31.61 11.47
N SER A 110 14.87 31.29 10.39
CA SER A 110 13.41 31.51 10.30
C SER A 110 12.54 30.25 10.08
N ILE A 111 13.10 29.03 10.04
CA ILE A 111 12.30 27.80 9.77
C ILE A 111 12.33 26.86 10.98
N CYS A 112 11.16 26.65 11.59
CA CYS A 112 10.96 25.71 12.69
C CYS A 112 10.09 24.55 12.24
N ILE A 113 10.50 23.33 12.55
CA ILE A 113 9.71 22.13 12.34
C ILE A 113 9.13 21.74 13.70
N CYS A 114 7.81 21.77 13.78
CA CYS A 114 7.08 21.56 15.02
C CYS A 114 6.73 20.08 15.19
N LEU A 115 6.82 19.59 16.43
CA LEU A 115 6.23 18.31 16.80
C LEU A 115 4.72 18.31 16.53
N LEU A 116 4.16 17.10 16.41
CA LEU A 116 2.72 16.91 16.31
C LEU A 116 1.96 17.71 17.38
N HIS A 117 0.87 18.37 16.98
CA HIS A 117 0.05 19.29 17.78
C HIS A 117 0.66 20.65 18.13
N LYS A 118 1.90 20.94 17.72
CA LYS A 118 2.49 22.28 17.82
C LYS A 118 2.48 22.99 16.48
N HIS A 119 2.32 24.30 16.50
CA HIS A 119 2.29 25.12 15.29
C HIS A 119 2.81 26.54 15.55
N GLY A 120 2.79 27.36 14.50
CA GLY A 120 3.31 28.72 14.50
C GLY A 120 4.80 28.80 14.16
N PRO A 121 5.31 30.02 13.93
CA PRO A 121 6.67 30.23 13.42
C PRO A 121 7.76 29.79 14.38
N THR A 122 7.45 29.56 15.65
CA THR A 122 8.39 29.19 16.73
C THR A 122 7.97 27.92 17.49
N CYS A 123 6.91 27.25 17.04
CA CYS A 123 6.37 26.03 17.63
C CYS A 123 5.92 26.12 19.11
N TYR A 124 5.69 27.32 19.65
CA TYR A 124 5.16 27.48 21.01
C TYR A 124 3.65 27.28 21.11
N LEU A 125 2.91 27.44 20.01
CA LEU A 125 1.46 27.31 20.01
C LEU A 125 1.09 25.83 20.03
N LYS A 126 0.25 25.42 20.98
CA LYS A 126 -0.17 24.02 21.18
C LYS A 126 -1.62 23.75 20.76
N PHE A 127 -2.37 24.80 20.43
CA PHE A 127 -3.79 24.69 20.13
C PHE A 127 -4.01 23.90 18.84
N SER A 128 -4.63 22.72 18.91
CA SER A 128 -4.99 21.96 17.71
C SER A 128 -6.41 21.44 17.85
N ILE A 129 -7.11 21.30 16.73
CA ILE A 129 -8.45 20.67 16.69
C ILE A 129 -8.46 19.28 17.34
N CYS A 130 -7.32 18.58 17.29
CA CYS A 130 -7.12 17.28 17.93
C CYS A 130 -7.22 17.31 19.46
N GLN A 131 -6.98 18.45 20.11
CA GLN A 131 -7.09 18.60 21.57
C GLN A 131 -8.46 19.11 22.01
N LEU A 132 -9.21 19.75 21.10
CA LEU A 132 -10.55 20.28 21.38
C LEU A 132 -11.62 19.21 21.39
N LEU A 133 -11.45 18.18 20.56
CA LEU A 133 -12.38 17.08 20.46
C LEU A 133 -12.04 16.02 21.49
N SER A 134 -13.02 15.56 22.25
CA SER A 134 -12.94 14.31 23.00
C SER A 134 -12.89 13.17 21.97
N THR A 135 -11.73 12.49 21.90
CA THR A 135 -11.43 11.33 21.03
C THR A 135 -11.67 11.58 19.53
N PRO A 136 -10.91 12.47 18.85
CA PRO A 136 -11.06 12.73 17.41
C PRO A 136 -10.84 11.48 16.55
N CYS A 137 -9.90 10.62 16.96
CA CYS A 137 -9.63 9.32 16.36
C CYS A 137 -9.88 8.23 17.40
N GLU A 138 -10.58 7.19 17.00
CA GLU A 138 -10.92 5.99 17.78
C GLU A 138 -9.79 4.95 17.68
N ASN A 139 -9.88 3.87 18.47
CA ASN A 139 -8.95 2.73 18.45
C ASN A 139 -7.45 3.13 18.47
N ASP A 140 -7.09 4.04 19.37
CA ASP A 140 -5.73 4.59 19.53
C ASP A 140 -5.12 5.22 18.27
N GLY A 141 -5.98 5.67 17.34
CA GLY A 141 -5.61 6.41 16.15
C GLY A 141 -4.94 7.74 16.49
N ILE A 142 -3.98 8.14 15.68
CA ILE A 142 -3.23 9.40 15.87
C ILE A 142 -3.94 10.51 15.10
N CYS A 143 -4.44 11.52 15.82
CA CYS A 143 -5.01 12.70 15.19
C CYS A 143 -3.91 13.62 14.66
N VAL A 144 -3.99 13.93 13.37
CA VAL A 144 -3.07 14.85 12.70
C VAL A 144 -3.86 16.06 12.22
N PRO A 145 -3.62 17.25 12.78
CA PRO A 145 -4.27 18.46 12.28
C PRO A 145 -3.77 18.74 10.85
N ILE A 146 -4.71 19.11 9.98
CA ILE A 146 -4.38 19.70 8.67
C ILE A 146 -3.82 21.10 8.95
N ASP A 147 -2.97 21.62 8.05
CA ASP A 147 -2.37 22.94 8.23
C ASP A 147 -3.46 24.01 8.49
N ASP A 148 -3.51 24.50 9.72
CA ASP A 148 -4.50 25.46 10.20
C ASP A 148 -4.42 26.81 9.46
N ARG A 149 -3.32 27.08 8.75
CA ARG A 149 -3.17 28.25 7.86
C ARG A 149 -3.99 28.12 6.58
N ILE A 150 -4.27 26.89 6.15
CA ILE A 150 -5.01 26.59 4.92
C ILE A 150 -6.50 26.38 5.24
N VAL A 151 -6.80 25.52 6.21
CA VAL A 151 -8.18 25.26 6.64
C VAL A 151 -8.23 25.06 8.15
N ARG A 152 -8.97 25.93 8.84
CA ARG A 152 -9.19 25.78 10.30
C ARG A 152 -10.09 24.56 10.58
N ASN A 153 -9.83 23.89 11.70
CA ASN A 153 -10.67 22.83 12.26
C ASN A 153 -10.79 21.54 11.42
N LYS A 154 -9.83 21.25 10.54
CA LYS A 154 -9.76 19.95 9.85
C LYS A 154 -8.62 19.10 10.39
N PHE A 155 -8.87 17.80 10.49
CA PHE A 155 -7.88 16.80 10.88
C PHE A 155 -8.01 15.55 10.02
N THR A 156 -6.98 14.72 10.05
CA THR A 156 -6.98 13.35 9.53
C THR A 156 -6.55 12.40 10.64
N CYS A 157 -7.02 11.16 10.59
CA CYS A 157 -6.62 10.12 11.54
C CYS A 157 -5.65 9.14 10.86
N LEU A 158 -4.53 8.89 11.53
CA LEU A 158 -3.63 7.79 11.19
C LEU A 158 -4.03 6.58 12.03
N CYS A 159 -4.63 5.59 11.39
CA CYS A 159 -5.09 4.38 12.04
C CYS A 159 -3.94 3.41 12.27
N LYS A 160 -3.87 2.84 13.48
CA LYS A 160 -2.88 1.84 13.85
C LYS A 160 -3.39 0.43 13.57
N GLY A 161 -2.47 -0.46 13.24
CA GLY A 161 -2.71 -1.90 13.14
C GLY A 161 -3.87 -2.26 12.21
N THR A 162 -4.85 -2.96 12.78
CA THR A 162 -6.00 -3.55 12.09
C THR A 162 -7.17 -2.60 11.93
N PHE A 163 -7.06 -1.31 12.24
CA PHE A 163 -8.16 -0.36 12.12
C PHE A 163 -8.08 0.51 10.85
N TYR A 164 -9.23 1.00 10.40
CA TYR A 164 -9.39 1.88 9.25
C TYR A 164 -10.65 2.76 9.38
N GLY A 165 -10.82 3.70 8.45
CA GLY A 165 -11.95 4.64 8.46
C GLY A 165 -11.48 6.08 8.68
N ARG A 166 -12.42 7.03 8.69
CA ARG A 166 -12.07 8.46 8.81
C ARG A 166 -11.58 8.81 10.21
N ARG A 167 -12.06 8.09 11.20
CA ARG A 167 -11.74 8.18 12.61
C ARG A 167 -11.16 6.88 13.15
N CYS A 168 -10.76 5.94 12.30
CA CYS A 168 -10.30 4.61 12.72
C CYS A 168 -11.38 3.80 13.45
N GLU A 169 -12.64 4.05 13.08
CA GLU A 169 -13.85 3.48 13.65
C GLU A 169 -14.08 2.02 13.26
N ASN A 170 -13.52 1.59 12.12
CA ASN A 170 -13.75 0.26 11.56
C ASN A 170 -12.54 -0.66 11.75
N SER A 171 -12.80 -1.93 12.00
CA SER A 171 -11.79 -3.01 12.00
C SER A 171 -11.67 -3.66 10.62
N LYS A 172 -10.45 -3.94 10.20
CA LYS A 172 -10.14 -4.70 8.99
C LYS A 172 -10.53 -6.16 9.23
N SER A 173 -10.99 -6.83 8.18
CA SER A 173 -11.08 -8.29 8.20
C SER A 173 -9.68 -8.88 8.14
N GLU A 174 -9.44 -9.90 8.95
CA GLU A 174 -8.18 -10.63 9.04
C GLU A 174 -8.38 -12.02 8.45
N ILE A 175 -7.45 -12.45 7.61
CA ILE A 175 -7.54 -13.74 6.96
C ILE A 175 -6.20 -14.42 7.13
N ASP A 176 -6.19 -15.52 7.86
CA ASP A 176 -5.00 -16.32 8.07
C ASP A 176 -5.00 -17.41 7.01
N VAL A 177 -4.02 -17.33 6.11
CA VAL A 177 -3.85 -18.27 5.02
C VAL A 177 -2.64 -19.14 5.32
N ASN A 178 -2.89 -20.38 5.74
CA ASN A 178 -1.85 -21.36 5.96
C ASN A 178 -1.38 -21.98 4.62
N VAL A 179 -0.07 -22.13 4.49
CA VAL A 179 0.62 -22.62 3.31
C VAL A 179 1.47 -23.81 3.77
N ASP A 180 0.98 -25.02 3.54
CA ASP A 180 1.68 -26.24 3.96
C ASP A 180 2.92 -26.53 3.09
N GLY A 181 4.01 -26.98 3.73
CA GLY A 181 5.39 -26.71 3.32
C GLY A 181 5.91 -27.42 2.06
N GLU A 182 5.37 -28.56 1.65
CA GLU A 182 6.02 -29.36 0.59
C GLU A 182 5.72 -28.86 -0.84
N THR A 183 4.59 -28.18 -1.07
CA THR A 183 4.20 -27.74 -2.43
C THR A 183 4.71 -26.33 -2.77
N PHE A 184 5.24 -25.59 -1.78
CA PHE A 184 5.44 -24.14 -1.86
C PHE A 184 6.89 -23.67 -1.69
N GLU A 185 7.85 -24.59 -1.60
CA GLU A 185 9.30 -24.31 -1.37
C GLU A 185 9.94 -23.33 -2.39
N GLN A 186 9.27 -23.01 -3.50
CA GLN A 186 9.78 -22.13 -4.56
C GLN A 186 8.96 -20.84 -4.77
N THR A 187 7.92 -20.58 -3.97
CA THR A 187 7.04 -19.43 -4.17
C THR A 187 7.45 -18.26 -3.27
N THR A 188 7.97 -17.19 -3.85
CA THR A 188 8.41 -15.98 -3.10
C THR A 188 7.27 -14.99 -2.84
N ALA A 189 6.19 -15.08 -3.62
CA ALA A 189 5.02 -14.23 -3.49
C ALA A 189 3.77 -14.98 -3.95
N ILE A 190 2.65 -14.67 -3.32
CA ILE A 190 1.32 -15.12 -3.75
C ILE A 190 0.42 -13.91 -3.99
N PHE A 191 -0.59 -14.08 -4.82
CA PHE A 191 -1.63 -13.07 -5.01
C PHE A 191 -2.92 -13.56 -4.39
N ILE A 192 -3.54 -12.72 -3.58
CA ILE A 192 -4.87 -12.99 -3.02
C ILE A 192 -5.87 -12.10 -3.72
N HIS A 193 -6.86 -12.71 -4.38
CA HIS A 193 -7.95 -12.01 -5.05
C HIS A 193 -9.20 -12.03 -4.19
N PHE A 194 -9.63 -10.84 -3.78
CA PHE A 194 -10.91 -10.60 -3.13
C PHE A 194 -11.94 -10.25 -4.19
N ILE A 195 -12.99 -11.06 -4.29
CA ILE A 195 -14.05 -10.87 -5.26
C ILE A 195 -15.35 -10.53 -4.53
N THR A 196 -15.94 -9.42 -4.93
CA THR A 196 -17.21 -8.92 -4.40
C THR A 196 -18.27 -9.07 -5.48
N ALA A 197 -19.25 -9.94 -5.24
CA ALA A 197 -20.43 -10.05 -6.07
C ALA A 197 -21.50 -9.06 -5.58
N PHE A 198 -22.08 -8.31 -6.51
CA PHE A 198 -23.22 -7.44 -6.26
C PHE A 198 -24.37 -7.88 -7.16
N GLU A 199 -25.61 -7.73 -6.69
CA GLU A 199 -26.77 -7.96 -7.56
C GLU A 199 -26.75 -6.97 -8.72
N ASN A 200 -26.92 -7.47 -9.95
CA ASN A 200 -27.07 -6.69 -11.19
C ASN A 200 -25.89 -5.78 -11.59
N VAL A 201 -24.71 -5.92 -10.97
CA VAL A 201 -23.49 -5.19 -11.34
C VAL A 201 -22.37 -6.18 -11.65
N GLN A 202 -21.41 -5.79 -12.50
CA GLN A 202 -20.19 -6.59 -12.65
C GLN A 202 -19.50 -6.74 -11.29
N HIS A 203 -19.04 -7.95 -11.01
CA HIS A 203 -18.28 -8.21 -9.78
C HIS A 203 -17.01 -7.34 -9.76
N GLN A 204 -16.62 -6.94 -8.56
CA GLN A 204 -15.38 -6.22 -8.35
C GLN A 204 -14.30 -7.18 -7.87
N ARG A 205 -13.07 -6.94 -8.29
CA ARG A 205 -11.90 -7.73 -7.88
C ARG A 205 -10.82 -6.80 -7.35
N ILE A 206 -10.41 -7.02 -6.12
CA ILE A 206 -9.22 -6.39 -5.51
C ILE A 206 -8.16 -7.48 -5.38
N THR A 207 -6.93 -7.17 -5.76
CA THR A 207 -5.83 -8.13 -5.64
C THR A 207 -4.77 -7.58 -4.69
N THR A 208 -4.34 -8.41 -3.74
CA THR A 208 -3.27 -8.05 -2.81
C THR A 208 -2.12 -9.02 -3.00
N PRO A 209 -0.93 -8.55 -3.41
CA PRO A 209 0.27 -9.37 -3.40
C PRO A 209 0.76 -9.53 -1.96
N GLU A 210 1.00 -10.77 -1.56
CA GLU A 210 1.60 -11.10 -0.26
C GLU A 210 2.94 -11.78 -0.48
N LYS A 211 3.95 -11.31 0.23
CA LYS A 211 5.31 -11.86 0.19
C LYS A 211 5.41 -12.99 1.20
N MET A 212 5.96 -14.12 0.78
CA MET A 212 6.28 -15.21 1.69
C MET A 212 7.59 -14.89 2.40
N LYS A 213 7.59 -14.81 3.73
CA LYS A 213 8.86 -14.74 4.48
C LYS A 213 9.48 -16.13 4.53
N TYR A 214 10.81 -16.17 4.51
CA TYR A 214 11.55 -17.40 4.78
C TYR A 214 11.22 -17.82 6.23
N ASP A 215 10.76 -19.05 6.44
CA ASP A 215 10.31 -19.64 7.72
C ASP A 215 8.88 -19.32 8.22
N GLU A 216 8.07 -18.54 7.49
CA GLU A 216 6.64 -18.37 7.82
C GLU A 216 5.75 -19.26 6.95
N SER A 217 4.88 -20.07 7.57
CA SER A 217 3.88 -20.89 6.88
C SER A 217 2.52 -20.21 6.77
N THR A 218 2.32 -19.05 7.41
CA THR A 218 1.03 -18.37 7.45
C THR A 218 1.17 -16.94 6.93
N ILE A 219 0.17 -16.51 6.17
CA ILE A 219 0.08 -15.17 5.61
C ILE A 219 -1.18 -14.53 6.18
N GLU A 220 -1.07 -13.29 6.63
CA GLU A 220 -2.14 -12.56 7.33
C GLU A 220 -2.57 -11.30 6.53
N PRO A 221 -3.21 -11.43 5.35
CA PRO A 221 -3.74 -10.27 4.64
C PRO A 221 -4.88 -9.60 5.42
N PHE A 222 -4.73 -8.30 5.65
CA PHE A 222 -5.80 -7.44 6.18
C PHE A 222 -6.59 -6.76 5.07
N VAL A 223 -7.92 -6.89 5.12
CA VAL A 223 -8.83 -6.40 4.08
C VAL A 223 -9.77 -5.35 4.64
N THR A 224 -9.95 -4.26 3.90
CA THR A 224 -10.82 -3.11 4.25
C THR A 224 -12.16 -3.12 3.52
N HIS A 225 -12.42 -4.13 2.70
CA HIS A 225 -13.60 -4.23 1.84
C HIS A 225 -14.36 -5.52 2.10
N SER A 226 -15.66 -5.48 1.84
CA SER A 226 -16.50 -6.67 1.81
C SER A 226 -16.14 -7.54 0.60
N PHE A 227 -16.11 -8.85 0.82
CA PHE A 227 -15.86 -9.86 -0.22
C PHE A 227 -16.68 -11.13 0.05
N HIS A 228 -16.97 -11.85 -1.03
CA HIS A 228 -17.73 -13.10 -1.02
C HIS A 228 -16.85 -14.30 -1.36
N ILE A 229 -15.83 -14.08 -2.19
CA ILE A 229 -14.94 -15.13 -2.68
C ILE A 229 -13.49 -14.66 -2.51
N VAL A 230 -12.63 -15.58 -2.09
CA VAL A 230 -11.18 -15.39 -2.01
C VAL A 230 -10.49 -16.46 -2.85
N ILE A 231 -9.65 -16.04 -3.78
CA ILE A 231 -8.85 -16.93 -4.62
C ILE A 231 -7.37 -16.65 -4.38
N GLY A 232 -6.60 -17.68 -4.05
CA GLY A 232 -5.15 -17.63 -4.04
C GLY A 232 -4.58 -17.97 -5.41
N GLU A 233 -3.68 -17.14 -5.93
CA GLU A 233 -2.92 -17.36 -7.16
C GLU A 233 -1.42 -17.46 -6.84
N LEU A 234 -0.78 -18.51 -7.35
CA LEU A 234 0.66 -18.71 -7.26
C LEU A 234 1.38 -18.17 -8.50
N LEU A 235 2.69 -17.93 -8.39
CA LEU A 235 3.52 -17.42 -9.50
C LEU A 235 3.43 -18.28 -10.78
N ASN A 236 3.22 -19.59 -10.62
CA ASN A 236 3.03 -20.52 -11.74
C ASN A 236 1.61 -20.51 -12.34
N LYS A 237 0.77 -19.53 -11.98
CA LYS A 237 -0.64 -19.40 -12.39
C LYS A 237 -1.54 -20.57 -11.96
N SER A 238 -1.19 -21.24 -10.85
CA SER A 238 -2.11 -22.15 -10.16
C SER A 238 -3.07 -21.35 -9.27
N TYR A 239 -4.36 -21.66 -9.35
CA TYR A 239 -5.41 -21.00 -8.59
C TYR A 239 -6.00 -21.94 -7.54
N TYR A 240 -6.34 -21.39 -6.37
CA TYR A 240 -6.94 -22.12 -5.25
C TYR A 240 -8.13 -21.33 -4.72
N LEU A 241 -9.26 -22.00 -4.53
CA LEU A 241 -10.42 -21.41 -3.85
C LEU A 241 -10.20 -21.47 -2.34
N LEU A 242 -9.98 -20.32 -1.71
CA LEU A 242 -9.72 -20.23 -0.28
C LEU A 242 -11.02 -20.02 0.50
N VAL A 243 -11.86 -19.09 0.02
CA VAL A 243 -13.14 -18.76 0.67
C VAL A 243 -14.22 -18.62 -0.39
N SER A 244 -15.43 -19.13 -0.10
CA SER A 244 -16.65 -18.91 -0.88
C SER A 244 -17.84 -18.87 0.06
N ARG A 245 -18.60 -17.78 0.04
CA ARG A 245 -19.76 -17.56 0.91
C ARG A 245 -20.82 -16.69 0.24
N ASP A 246 -22.06 -16.83 0.69
CA ASP A 246 -23.21 -16.10 0.13
C ASP A 246 -23.32 -14.68 0.68
N ALA A 247 -22.95 -14.46 1.95
CA ALA A 247 -22.98 -13.16 2.60
C ALA A 247 -21.56 -12.67 2.89
N SER A 248 -21.32 -11.38 2.68
CA SER A 248 -20.09 -10.72 3.14
C SER A 248 -20.26 -10.23 4.57
N ILE A 249 -19.29 -10.55 5.43
CA ILE A 249 -19.24 -10.11 6.83
C ILE A 249 -18.06 -9.15 6.97
N GLU A 250 -18.34 -7.97 7.50
CA GLU A 250 -17.31 -6.96 7.79
C GLU A 250 -16.58 -7.30 9.08
N SER A 251 -15.28 -6.98 9.15
CA SER A 251 -14.46 -7.13 10.37
C SER A 251 -14.35 -8.57 10.91
N GLU A 252 -14.36 -9.56 10.03
CA GLU A 252 -14.29 -10.97 10.43
C GLU A 252 -12.84 -11.50 10.43
N TYR A 253 -12.60 -12.48 11.31
CA TYR A 253 -11.40 -13.31 11.30
C TYR A 253 -11.68 -14.64 10.58
N ILE A 254 -10.91 -14.95 9.53
CA ILE A 254 -11.10 -16.14 8.70
C ILE A 254 -9.82 -16.95 8.67
N GLN A 255 -9.89 -18.24 8.99
CA GLN A 255 -8.78 -19.17 8.78
C GLN A 255 -9.03 -20.00 7.52
N THR A 256 -8.02 -20.09 6.66
CA THR A 256 -8.05 -20.88 5.43
C THR A 256 -6.67 -21.43 5.12
N GLU A 257 -6.58 -22.38 4.19
CA GLU A 257 -5.30 -22.96 3.82
C GLU A 257 -5.26 -23.35 2.33
N PHE A 258 -4.06 -23.43 1.78
CA PHE A 258 -3.84 -23.92 0.43
C PHE A 258 -3.91 -25.45 0.38
N LEU A 259 -5.12 -26.00 0.22
CA LEU A 259 -5.30 -27.44 0.04
C LEU A 259 -5.23 -27.89 -1.42
N PRO A 260 -4.61 -29.05 -1.71
CA PRO A 260 -4.64 -29.64 -3.06
C PRO A 260 -6.04 -29.85 -3.63
N ASN A 261 -7.04 -30.18 -2.79
CA ASN A 261 -8.44 -30.38 -3.21
C ASN A 261 -9.19 -29.05 -3.48
N HIS A 262 -8.62 -27.91 -3.09
CA HIS A 262 -9.15 -26.57 -3.36
C HIS A 262 -8.56 -25.96 -4.64
N ARG A 263 -7.62 -26.66 -5.29
CA ARG A 263 -7.01 -26.24 -6.56
C ARG A 263 -8.07 -26.17 -7.66
N CYS A 264 -8.17 -25.03 -8.33
CA CYS A 264 -9.01 -24.86 -9.49
C CYS A 264 -8.33 -25.47 -10.72
N ILE A 265 -9.03 -26.36 -11.41
CA ILE A 265 -8.49 -27.11 -12.54
C ILE A 265 -8.82 -26.40 -13.86
N PHE A 266 -7.91 -26.43 -14.82
CA PHE A 266 -8.21 -25.88 -16.15
C PHE A 266 -9.23 -26.77 -16.88
N VAL A 267 -10.26 -26.16 -17.46
CA VAL A 267 -11.44 -26.88 -17.96
C VAL A 267 -11.13 -27.92 -19.03
N ARG A 268 -10.05 -27.73 -19.79
CA ARG A 268 -9.63 -28.70 -20.81
C ARG A 268 -9.17 -30.02 -20.20
N GLU A 269 -8.72 -30.04 -18.95
CA GLU A 269 -8.36 -31.28 -18.26
C GLU A 269 -9.60 -32.06 -17.83
N LEU A 270 -10.68 -31.35 -17.49
CA LEU A 270 -11.95 -31.92 -17.01
C LEU A 270 -12.86 -32.42 -18.13
N LEU A 271 -12.83 -31.78 -19.30
CA LEU A 271 -13.70 -32.12 -20.42
C LEU A 271 -13.27 -33.42 -21.13
N ILE A 272 -14.24 -34.21 -21.57
CA ILE A 272 -14.03 -35.35 -22.48
C ILE A 272 -13.40 -34.85 -23.79
N LYS A 273 -12.56 -35.68 -24.45
CA LYS A 273 -11.86 -35.36 -25.70
C LYS A 273 -12.75 -34.67 -26.75
N THR A 274 -13.99 -35.15 -26.93
CA THR A 274 -14.96 -34.59 -27.88
C THR A 274 -15.32 -33.13 -27.58
N PHE A 275 -15.46 -32.77 -26.30
CA PHE A 275 -15.82 -31.41 -25.91
C PHE A 275 -14.62 -30.46 -25.89
N ARG A 276 -13.40 -30.97 -25.73
CA ARG A 276 -12.17 -30.16 -25.78
C ARG A 276 -12.01 -29.44 -27.11
N SER A 277 -12.40 -30.08 -28.22
CA SER A 277 -12.30 -29.52 -29.57
C SER A 277 -13.40 -28.52 -29.91
N TYR A 278 -14.43 -28.39 -29.08
CA TYR A 278 -15.51 -27.44 -29.33
C TYR A 278 -15.06 -25.99 -29.11
N PRO A 279 -15.60 -25.04 -29.89
CA PRO A 279 -15.43 -23.61 -29.62
C PRO A 279 -15.92 -23.25 -28.21
N ARG A 280 -15.30 -22.23 -27.61
CA ARG A 280 -15.55 -21.81 -26.21
C ARG A 280 -17.04 -21.66 -25.87
N LEU A 281 -17.81 -20.93 -26.67
CA LEU A 281 -19.25 -20.70 -26.45
C LEU A 281 -20.06 -22.00 -26.40
N ARG A 282 -19.60 -23.05 -27.10
CA ARG A 282 -20.22 -24.37 -27.04
C ARG A 282 -19.76 -25.16 -25.81
N ARG A 283 -18.52 -25.00 -25.36
CA ARG A 283 -18.00 -25.64 -24.13
C ARG A 283 -18.71 -25.16 -22.88
N ILE A 284 -19.00 -23.86 -22.79
CA ILE A 284 -19.68 -23.25 -21.61
C ILE A 284 -21.02 -23.94 -21.31
N LYS A 285 -21.75 -24.41 -22.33
CA LYS A 285 -23.01 -25.15 -22.15
C LYS A 285 -22.86 -26.45 -21.34
N TYR A 286 -21.65 -26.98 -21.23
CA TYR A 286 -21.34 -28.21 -20.50
C TYR A 286 -20.72 -27.97 -19.12
N TYR A 287 -20.44 -26.72 -18.75
CA TYR A 287 -19.83 -26.38 -17.46
C TYR A 287 -20.68 -26.83 -16.26
N PRO A 288 -22.02 -26.72 -16.29
CA PRO A 288 -22.86 -27.23 -15.21
C PRO A 288 -22.71 -28.74 -14.95
N LEU A 289 -22.29 -29.52 -15.96
CA LEU A 289 -22.07 -30.96 -15.80
C LEU A 289 -20.81 -31.28 -15.00
N LEU A 290 -19.79 -30.41 -15.04
CA LEU A 290 -18.50 -30.68 -14.39
C LEU A 290 -18.64 -30.76 -12.87
N CYS A 291 -19.37 -29.82 -12.27
CA CYS A 291 -19.67 -29.81 -10.84
C CYS A 291 -20.54 -31.01 -10.42
N ARG A 292 -21.50 -31.41 -11.26
CA ARG A 292 -22.36 -32.57 -10.98
C ARG A 292 -21.61 -33.90 -11.05
N GLN A 293 -20.66 -34.02 -11.97
CA GLN A 293 -19.93 -35.27 -12.21
C GLN A 293 -18.78 -35.49 -11.22
N SER A 294 -18.11 -34.44 -10.76
CA SER A 294 -17.01 -34.55 -9.80
C SER A 294 -17.38 -33.86 -8.49
N GLN A 295 -17.77 -34.64 -7.48
CA GLN A 295 -18.20 -34.11 -6.17
C GLN A 295 -17.08 -33.38 -5.42
N GLN A 296 -15.81 -33.74 -5.69
CA GLN A 296 -14.65 -33.10 -5.06
C GLN A 296 -14.24 -31.79 -5.75
N LEU A 297 -14.72 -31.53 -6.97
CA LEU A 297 -14.41 -30.29 -7.69
C LEU A 297 -15.06 -29.10 -6.99
N LYS A 298 -14.24 -28.17 -6.48
CA LYS A 298 -14.68 -26.92 -5.85
C LYS A 298 -14.71 -25.76 -6.85
N CYS A 299 -13.74 -25.71 -7.75
CA CYS A 299 -13.63 -24.66 -8.76
C CYS A 299 -12.88 -25.16 -10.00
N PHE A 300 -13.06 -24.46 -11.10
CA PHE A 300 -12.32 -24.66 -12.35
C PHE A 300 -12.30 -23.35 -13.14
N TYR A 301 -11.44 -23.27 -14.15
CA TYR A 301 -11.33 -22.07 -14.98
C TYR A 301 -11.09 -22.39 -16.45
N ASP A 302 -11.44 -21.46 -17.33
CA ASP A 302 -11.11 -21.51 -18.76
C ASP A 302 -10.20 -20.33 -19.14
N GLU A 303 -10.19 -19.93 -20.41
CA GLU A 303 -9.39 -18.80 -20.86
C GLU A 303 -9.89 -17.42 -20.35
N ASN A 304 -11.15 -17.32 -19.90
CA ASN A 304 -11.85 -16.06 -19.61
C ASN A 304 -12.67 -16.06 -18.31
N TYR A 305 -13.00 -17.23 -17.77
CA TYR A 305 -13.93 -17.40 -16.67
C TYR A 305 -13.30 -18.22 -15.56
N MET A 306 -13.54 -17.78 -14.34
CA MET A 306 -13.39 -18.58 -13.14
C MET A 306 -14.78 -19.09 -12.74
N CYS A 307 -14.88 -20.37 -12.41
CA CYS A 307 -16.12 -21.03 -12.05
C CYS A 307 -16.01 -21.69 -10.69
N ILE A 308 -17.04 -21.52 -9.86
CA ILE A 308 -17.16 -22.13 -8.53
C ILE A 308 -18.33 -23.10 -8.55
N CYS A 309 -18.14 -24.28 -7.99
CA CYS A 309 -19.21 -25.25 -7.78
C CYS A 309 -19.90 -24.93 -6.45
N ASP A 310 -21.17 -24.52 -6.51
CA ASP A 310 -21.96 -24.25 -5.31
C ASP A 310 -22.43 -25.53 -4.60
N LEU A 311 -23.20 -25.34 -3.53
CA LEU A 311 -23.78 -26.43 -2.73
C LEU A 311 -24.75 -27.30 -3.54
N ASP A 312 -25.51 -26.69 -4.45
CA ASP A 312 -26.43 -27.36 -5.37
C ASP A 312 -25.72 -28.00 -6.58
N ARG A 313 -24.38 -27.92 -6.61
CA ARG A 313 -23.50 -28.43 -7.67
C ARG A 313 -23.78 -27.78 -9.02
N PHE A 314 -24.27 -26.54 -9.04
CA PHE A 314 -24.23 -25.69 -10.22
C PHE A 314 -22.88 -24.98 -10.32
N SER A 315 -22.48 -24.70 -11.56
CA SER A 315 -21.26 -23.94 -11.84
C SER A 315 -21.60 -22.45 -11.95
N ASN A 316 -21.18 -21.67 -10.97
CA ASN A 316 -21.30 -20.21 -10.99
C ASN A 316 -20.01 -19.61 -11.56
N CYS A 317 -20.09 -19.12 -12.79
CA CYS A 317 -18.95 -18.63 -13.55
C CYS A 317 -18.97 -17.11 -13.68
N PHE A 318 -17.83 -16.47 -13.47
CA PHE A 318 -17.66 -15.03 -13.60
C PHE A 318 -16.39 -14.73 -14.39
N THR A 319 -16.38 -13.60 -15.12
CA THR A 319 -15.22 -13.22 -15.94
C THR A 319 -13.99 -13.02 -15.06
N PHE A 320 -12.88 -13.66 -15.40
CA PHE A 320 -11.64 -13.54 -14.66
C PHE A 320 -10.49 -13.35 -15.63
N ASN A 321 -9.83 -12.19 -15.59
CA ASN A 321 -8.68 -11.94 -16.45
C ASN A 321 -7.43 -12.59 -15.82
N HIS A 322 -7.06 -13.78 -16.33
CA HIS A 322 -5.89 -14.56 -15.94
C HIS A 322 -4.55 -13.92 -16.33
N PHE A 323 -4.57 -12.99 -17.30
CA PHE A 323 -3.40 -12.27 -17.82
C PHE A 323 -3.25 -10.87 -17.23
N SER A 324 -3.97 -10.56 -16.15
CA SER A 324 -3.85 -9.25 -15.51
C SER A 324 -2.40 -9.05 -15.04
N THR A 325 -1.76 -8.00 -15.54
CA THR A 325 -0.53 -7.49 -14.95
C THR A 325 -0.94 -6.48 -13.89
N TYR A 326 -0.39 -6.64 -12.69
CA TYR A 326 -0.69 -5.77 -11.56
C TYR A 326 0.25 -4.55 -11.54
N ASP A 327 0.80 -4.18 -12.70
CA ASP A 327 1.73 -3.07 -12.79
C ASP A 327 1.01 -1.74 -12.52
N CYS A 328 1.73 -0.79 -11.94
CA CYS A 328 1.19 0.53 -11.65
C CYS A 328 0.92 1.30 -12.95
N HIS A 329 -0.32 1.79 -13.12
CA HIS A 329 -0.78 2.31 -14.41
C HIS A 329 -0.09 3.61 -14.87
N ASP A 330 0.30 4.52 -13.96
CA ASP A 330 0.83 5.84 -14.35
C ASP A 330 2.21 6.22 -13.77
N HIS A 331 2.58 5.70 -12.59
CA HIS A 331 3.90 5.97 -11.99
C HIS A 331 4.48 4.69 -11.38
N ASN A 332 5.69 4.34 -11.84
CA ASN A 332 6.50 3.30 -11.24
C ASN A 332 7.74 3.97 -10.63
N ASP A 333 7.64 4.33 -9.35
CA ASP A 333 8.74 4.92 -8.58
C ASP A 333 9.75 3.87 -8.08
N CYS A 334 9.62 2.61 -8.50
CA CYS A 334 10.52 1.56 -8.06
C CYS A 334 11.90 1.72 -8.72
N GLU A 335 12.88 2.14 -7.92
CA GLU A 335 14.28 2.18 -8.34
C GLU A 335 14.94 0.78 -8.26
N ASN A 336 16.15 0.66 -8.81
CA ASN A 336 17.01 -0.54 -8.73
C ASN A 336 16.38 -1.84 -9.29
N GLY A 337 15.54 -1.72 -10.32
CA GLY A 337 14.87 -2.88 -10.92
C GLY A 337 13.71 -3.45 -10.08
N GLY A 338 13.21 -2.69 -9.11
CA GLY A 338 12.01 -3.06 -8.36
C GLY A 338 10.76 -3.08 -9.26
N GLN A 339 9.77 -3.88 -8.87
CA GLN A 339 8.50 -4.01 -9.58
C GLN A 339 7.37 -3.40 -8.74
N CYS A 340 6.54 -2.58 -9.39
CA CYS A 340 5.40 -1.90 -8.76
C CYS A 340 4.14 -2.76 -8.89
N PHE A 341 3.39 -2.89 -7.80
CA PHE A 341 2.14 -3.64 -7.77
C PHE A 341 0.97 -2.75 -7.31
N GLN A 342 -0.05 -2.60 -8.16
CA GLN A 342 -1.27 -1.86 -7.89
C GLN A 342 -2.44 -2.83 -7.66
N GLY A 343 -2.95 -2.86 -6.43
CA GLY A 343 -4.01 -3.79 -6.05
C GLY A 343 -5.43 -3.43 -6.52
N ASN A 344 -5.71 -2.14 -6.73
CA ASN A 344 -6.99 -1.64 -7.25
C ASN A 344 -6.76 -0.59 -8.35
N ALA A 345 -7.37 -0.79 -9.52
CA ALA A 345 -7.28 0.09 -10.67
C ALA A 345 -7.89 1.49 -10.45
N THR A 346 -8.81 1.66 -9.49
CA THR A 346 -9.42 2.96 -9.16
C THR A 346 -8.62 3.78 -8.13
N CYS A 347 -7.56 3.23 -7.55
CA CYS A 347 -6.65 4.04 -6.76
C CYS A 347 -5.93 5.01 -7.70
N PRO A 348 -5.95 6.34 -7.42
CA PRO A 348 -5.36 7.32 -8.31
C PRO A 348 -3.85 7.10 -8.38
N SER A 349 -3.37 6.82 -9.58
CA SER A 349 -1.97 6.68 -9.95
C SER A 349 -1.35 8.03 -10.38
N VAL A 350 -2.13 9.12 -10.37
CA VAL A 350 -1.71 10.45 -10.81
C VAL A 350 -1.78 11.48 -9.68
N ILE A 351 -0.64 12.11 -9.43
CA ILE A 351 -0.50 13.40 -8.75
C ILE A 351 -1.19 14.45 -9.64
N VAL A 352 -2.30 15.05 -9.20
CA VAL A 352 -2.87 16.26 -9.87
C VAL A 352 -2.90 17.40 -8.88
#